data_AF-A0A517LWS7-F1
#
_entry.id   AF-A0A517LWS7-F1
#
_cell.length_a   1.000
_cell.length_b   1.000
_cell.length_c   1.000
_cell.angle_alpha   90.00
_cell.angle_beta   90.00
_cell.angle_gamma   90.00
#
_symmetry.space_group_name_H-M   'P 1'
#
loop_
_entity.id
_entity.type
_entity.pdbx_description
1 polymer ?
#
loop_
_entity_poly.entity_id
_entity_poly.type
_entity_poly.pdbx_seq_one_letter_code
_entity_poly.pdbx_strand_id
1 'polypeptide(L)'
;MGTTSTVEIRRPQRWDQPFDPDMLERDVQWLSSLPPFSEMDKSAFPANTPLDGVLRNDCRIRKVQPGEVIVREGDYGNSAFLVLAGSVRVVLGQLPPQSLGRTTAKQKSWFSAISALWKQPQFPEVRTVDQITPGGSSRVQQHGDTASIFLQDFDGVVTHERTLQIGPGEMFGEVAAMYRAPRTATVVADSHATLVEVRWQGLRLLRRDRVLAQQLEQNYRTNWLMIHLRETPLFRFLPENCLQKVADATLLRSFGRLEWHSDYRRTRKLKPVEQIESEPLVAMEGHLPTDLLLIRSGFARVCSRYGEGHRTLAYLGKGHMFGLREIVHNTYRDSNQAPVTLQESLRAVGFVDTLHIPIEVVAEYVLPYIRRTELPDPISRDDQQARARHDIASQVPTGMLEFIVQERLNNGRQAMVIDLNACTRCDDCVKACATTHDGNPRFTRSGPTNDGIQFTQACMHCADPVCMIGCPTGAISRHSETGTVSVHENICIGCGTCAASCPYENIQMRTMRDPKGRMYFDESAGLPIMKATKCDLCQSQPSGPACQNACPHDALVRIDLGNLEDLSDWISRRR
;
A
#
# COMPACT_ATOMS: atom_id res chain seq x y z
N MET A 1 -41.35 -17.17 23.67
CA MET A 1 -40.13 -16.37 23.60
C MET A 1 -38.97 -17.28 24.01
N GLY A 2 -38.32 -17.93 23.05
CA GLY A 2 -37.20 -18.82 23.33
C GLY A 2 -35.99 -17.98 23.70
N THR A 3 -35.36 -18.27 24.84
CA THR A 3 -34.11 -17.66 25.27
C THR A 3 -33.06 -17.87 24.17
N THR A 4 -32.69 -16.79 23.47
CA THR A 4 -31.54 -16.79 22.55
C THR A 4 -30.31 -17.05 23.39
N SER A 5 -29.92 -18.33 23.50
CA SER A 5 -28.70 -18.73 24.19
C SER A 5 -27.51 -18.02 23.55
N THR A 6 -26.90 -17.10 24.30
CA THR A 6 -25.68 -16.38 23.93
C THR A 6 -24.46 -17.13 24.46
N VAL A 7 -23.29 -16.86 23.89
CA VAL A 7 -22.01 -17.34 24.42
C VAL A 7 -21.19 -16.14 24.85
N GLU A 8 -20.98 -15.99 26.14
CA GLU A 8 -20.14 -14.93 26.70
C GLU A 8 -18.67 -15.29 26.55
N ILE A 9 -17.86 -14.34 26.07
CA ILE A 9 -16.41 -14.44 25.97
C ILE A 9 -15.77 -13.09 26.30
N ARG A 10 -14.52 -13.10 26.78
CA ARG A 10 -13.71 -11.87 26.89
C ARG A 10 -13.36 -11.31 25.51
N ARG A 11 -13.65 -10.02 25.27
CA ARG A 11 -13.26 -9.36 24.02
C ARG A 11 -11.74 -9.31 23.83
N PRO A 12 -11.22 -9.73 22.66
CA PRO A 12 -9.80 -9.63 22.35
C PRO A 12 -9.30 -8.19 22.37
N GLN A 13 -8.10 -7.97 22.89
CA GLN A 13 -7.39 -6.68 22.98
C GLN A 13 -6.14 -6.66 22.09
N ARG A 14 -5.59 -5.45 21.85
CA ARG A 14 -4.52 -5.21 20.88
C ARG A 14 -3.30 -6.13 21.02
N TRP A 15 -2.92 -6.42 22.26
CA TRP A 15 -1.72 -7.17 22.61
C TRP A 15 -2.03 -8.55 23.19
N ASP A 16 -3.27 -9.03 23.09
CA ASP A 16 -3.58 -10.41 23.48
C ASP A 16 -2.89 -11.44 22.56
N GLN A 17 -2.53 -11.03 21.34
CA GLN A 17 -1.61 -11.75 20.46
C GLN A 17 -0.39 -10.85 20.16
N PRO A 18 0.71 -11.01 20.92
CA PRO A 18 1.94 -10.28 20.64
C PRO A 18 2.56 -10.73 19.31
N PHE A 19 3.42 -9.89 18.73
CA PHE A 19 4.10 -10.22 17.48
C PHE A 19 5.04 -11.43 17.64
N ASP A 20 5.71 -11.53 18.77
CA ASP A 20 6.46 -12.70 19.21
C ASP A 20 5.88 -13.23 20.54
N PRO A 21 5.19 -14.38 20.54
CA PRO A 21 4.64 -14.96 21.76
C PRO A 21 5.71 -15.43 22.75
N ASP A 22 6.95 -15.64 22.28
CA ASP A 22 8.05 -16.15 23.09
C ASP A 22 8.91 -15.01 23.69
N MET A 23 8.57 -13.74 23.44
CA MET A 23 9.29 -12.59 23.97
C MET A 23 9.12 -12.43 25.48
N LEU A 24 10.22 -12.59 26.22
CA LEU A 24 10.22 -12.55 27.69
C LEU A 24 10.57 -11.16 28.22
N GLU A 25 10.26 -10.92 29.49
CA GLU A 25 10.56 -9.65 30.16
C GLU A 25 12.05 -9.30 30.16
N ARG A 26 12.93 -10.31 30.30
CA ARG A 26 14.38 -10.14 30.20
C ARG A 26 14.82 -9.65 28.82
N ASP A 27 14.13 -10.08 27.77
CA ASP A 27 14.45 -9.71 26.39
C ASP A 27 14.03 -8.26 26.17
N VAL A 28 12.87 -7.86 26.70
CA VAL A 28 12.41 -6.47 26.68
C VAL A 28 13.37 -5.56 27.44
N GLN A 29 13.79 -5.93 28.65
CA GLN A 29 14.77 -5.16 29.42
C GLN A 29 16.11 -5.03 28.69
N TRP A 30 16.56 -6.12 28.06
CA TRP A 30 17.75 -6.10 27.23
C TRP A 30 17.58 -5.14 26.04
N LEU A 31 16.48 -5.22 25.29
CA LEU A 31 16.21 -4.28 24.19
C LEU A 31 16.13 -2.82 24.65
N SER A 32 15.42 -2.55 25.75
CA SER A 32 15.30 -1.21 26.33
C SER A 32 16.65 -0.65 26.82
N SER A 33 17.67 -1.49 27.01
CA SER A 33 19.03 -1.07 27.37
C SER A 33 19.93 -0.75 26.18
N LEU A 34 19.50 -1.04 24.94
CA LEU A 34 20.27 -0.83 23.73
C LEU A 34 19.81 0.42 22.96
N PRO A 35 20.72 1.16 22.31
CA PRO A 35 20.34 2.18 21.35
C PRO A 35 19.58 1.58 20.14
N PRO A 36 18.63 2.31 19.54
CA PRO A 36 18.19 3.65 19.93
C PRO A 36 17.20 3.66 21.11
N PHE A 37 16.70 2.50 21.58
CA PHE A 37 15.61 2.42 22.57
C PHE A 37 15.97 3.00 23.94
N SER A 38 17.21 2.84 24.38
CA SER A 38 17.72 3.40 25.64
C SER A 38 17.74 4.93 25.67
N GLU A 39 17.78 5.56 24.49
CA GLU A 39 17.90 7.01 24.32
C GLU A 39 16.55 7.69 24.06
N MET A 40 15.47 6.92 23.89
CA MET A 40 14.14 7.45 23.58
C MET A 40 13.49 8.15 24.77
N ASP A 41 12.76 9.22 24.47
CA ASP A 41 11.91 9.87 25.47
C ASP A 41 10.68 9.00 25.80
N LYS A 42 10.73 8.30 26.94
CA LYS A 42 9.61 7.45 27.41
C LYS A 42 8.32 8.24 27.63
N SER A 43 8.38 9.56 27.87
CA SER A 43 7.20 10.40 28.08
C SER A 43 6.42 10.69 26.79
N ALA A 44 7.05 10.51 25.62
CA ALA A 44 6.39 10.61 24.32
C ALA A 44 5.37 9.47 24.06
N PHE A 45 5.39 8.42 24.89
CA PHE A 45 4.56 7.23 24.75
C PHE A 45 3.35 7.29 25.72
N PRO A 46 2.11 7.12 25.23
CA PRO A 46 0.93 7.12 26.08
C PRO A 46 0.90 5.91 27.04
N ALA A 47 0.20 6.05 28.17
CA ALA A 47 0.08 4.99 29.18
C ALA A 47 -0.51 3.66 28.66
N ASN A 48 -1.35 3.71 27.61
CA ASN A 48 -1.91 2.51 26.98
C ASN A 48 -1.00 1.88 25.91
N THR A 49 0.09 2.55 25.54
CA THR A 49 1.08 2.11 24.55
C THR A 49 2.50 2.55 24.97
N PRO A 50 2.97 2.16 26.18
CA PRO A 50 4.31 2.53 26.67
C PRO A 50 5.41 1.86 25.84
N LEU A 51 6.61 2.45 25.82
CA LEU A 51 7.75 1.93 25.04
C LEU A 51 8.02 0.44 25.29
N ASP A 52 8.11 0.02 26.55
CA ASP A 52 8.36 -1.39 26.91
C ASP A 52 7.22 -2.31 26.41
N GLY A 53 5.99 -1.81 26.38
CA GLY A 53 4.85 -2.51 25.78
C GLY A 53 4.95 -2.63 24.25
N VAL A 54 5.47 -1.59 23.58
CA VAL A 54 5.77 -1.64 22.14
C VAL A 54 6.87 -2.65 21.85
N LEU A 55 7.95 -2.64 22.62
CA LEU A 55 9.05 -3.60 22.47
C LEU A 55 8.56 -5.03 22.68
N ARG A 56 7.78 -5.27 23.73
CA ARG A 56 7.25 -6.61 24.05
C ARG A 56 6.28 -7.17 23.01
N ASN A 57 5.40 -6.33 22.49
CA ASN A 57 4.23 -6.82 21.75
C ASN A 57 4.25 -6.47 20.25
N ASP A 58 5.06 -5.49 19.84
CA ASP A 58 5.21 -5.05 18.46
C ASP A 58 6.59 -5.39 17.86
N CYS A 59 7.48 -6.04 18.63
CA CYS A 59 8.79 -6.48 18.15
C CYS A 59 8.99 -7.99 18.30
N ARG A 60 9.98 -8.51 17.57
CA ARG A 60 10.44 -9.91 17.61
C ARG A 60 11.96 -9.93 17.52
N ILE A 61 12.61 -10.79 18.29
CA ILE A 61 14.05 -11.03 18.14
C ILE A 61 14.26 -12.16 17.13
N ARG A 62 15.06 -11.90 16.10
CA ARG A 62 15.44 -12.90 15.09
C ARG A 62 16.93 -13.17 15.17
N LYS A 63 17.27 -14.45 15.31
CA LYS A 63 18.65 -14.94 15.15
C LYS A 63 18.76 -15.57 13.78
N VAL A 64 19.66 -15.05 12.97
CA VAL A 64 19.83 -15.48 11.58
C VAL A 64 21.23 -16.04 11.35
N GLN A 65 21.33 -16.96 10.40
CA GLN A 65 22.59 -17.63 10.06
C GLN A 65 23.16 -17.09 8.74
N PRO A 66 24.49 -17.16 8.52
CA PRO A 66 25.09 -16.77 7.25
C PRO A 66 24.35 -17.40 6.05
N GLY A 67 24.06 -16.61 5.03
CA GLY A 67 23.34 -17.04 3.82
C GLY A 67 21.81 -17.03 3.93
N GLU A 68 21.23 -16.79 5.11
CA GLU A 68 19.78 -16.69 5.28
C GLU A 68 19.23 -15.38 4.68
N VAL A 69 18.21 -15.50 3.83
CA VAL A 69 17.49 -14.35 3.25
C VAL A 69 16.51 -13.78 4.28
N ILE A 70 16.71 -12.52 4.65
CA ILE A 70 15.90 -11.82 5.65
C ILE A 70 14.73 -11.09 5.00
N VAL A 71 14.99 -10.39 3.90
CA VAL A 71 13.96 -9.76 3.05
C VAL A 71 14.31 -9.94 1.58
N ARG A 72 13.30 -9.97 0.72
CA ARG A 72 13.45 -10.12 -0.74
C ARG A 72 13.01 -8.85 -1.44
N GLU A 73 13.72 -8.48 -2.50
CA GLU A 73 13.31 -7.42 -3.41
C GLU A 73 11.93 -7.73 -4.02
N GLY A 74 11.10 -6.70 -4.16
CA GLY A 74 9.74 -6.77 -4.71
C GLY A 74 8.67 -7.21 -3.70
N ASP A 75 9.04 -7.84 -2.58
CA ASP A 75 8.07 -8.22 -1.55
C ASP A 75 7.52 -6.97 -0.85
N TYR A 76 6.23 -6.94 -0.52
CA TYR A 76 5.69 -5.89 0.35
C TYR A 76 6.17 -6.07 1.80
N GLY A 77 6.93 -5.09 2.31
CA GLY A 77 7.44 -5.07 3.66
C GLY A 77 6.46 -4.47 4.68
N ASN A 78 6.10 -5.23 5.72
CA ASN A 78 5.25 -4.75 6.82
C ASN A 78 6.03 -4.53 8.14
N SER A 79 7.36 -4.66 8.09
CA SER A 79 8.26 -4.57 9.23
C SER A 79 9.59 -3.88 8.87
N ALA A 80 10.27 -3.33 9.85
CA ALA A 80 11.63 -2.85 9.75
C ALA A 80 12.54 -3.69 10.65
N PHE A 81 13.83 -3.70 10.35
CA PHE A 81 14.82 -4.50 11.06
C PHE A 81 15.91 -3.58 11.61
N LEU A 82 16.31 -3.80 12.86
CA LEU A 82 17.48 -3.21 13.50
C LEU A 82 18.49 -4.32 13.76
N VAL A 83 19.74 -4.14 13.31
CA VAL A 83 20.82 -5.08 13.60
C VAL A 83 21.34 -4.81 15.01
N LEU A 84 21.29 -5.80 15.90
CA LEU A 84 21.85 -5.69 17.26
C LEU A 84 23.27 -6.23 17.36
N ALA A 85 23.56 -7.31 16.63
CA ALA A 85 24.85 -7.98 16.62
C ALA A 85 25.04 -8.72 15.28
N GLY A 86 26.28 -8.89 14.86
CA GLY A 86 26.63 -9.45 13.56
C GLY A 86 26.43 -8.45 12.43
N SER A 87 26.31 -8.95 11.21
CA SER A 87 26.17 -8.14 10.00
C SER A 87 25.27 -8.80 8.97
N VAL A 88 24.63 -7.98 8.17
CA VAL A 88 23.82 -8.39 7.02
C VAL A 88 24.31 -7.65 5.77
N ARG A 89 23.99 -8.17 4.59
CA ARG A 89 24.31 -7.54 3.31
C ARG A 89 23.06 -7.29 2.49
N VAL A 90 22.97 -6.08 1.95
CA VAL A 90 22.01 -5.69 0.94
C VAL A 90 22.60 -6.03 -0.42
N VAL A 91 21.90 -6.84 -1.20
CA VAL A 91 22.24 -7.18 -2.59
C VAL A 91 21.61 -6.12 -3.49
N LEU A 92 22.43 -5.37 -4.22
CA LEU A 92 21.97 -4.28 -5.10
C LEU A 92 21.69 -4.75 -6.54
N GLY A 93 22.01 -6.00 -6.87
CA GLY A 93 21.68 -6.65 -8.14
C GLY A 93 20.37 -7.44 -8.08
N GLN A 94 19.72 -7.62 -9.22
CA GLN A 94 18.50 -8.42 -9.32
C GLN A 94 18.82 -9.91 -9.25
N LEU A 95 18.36 -10.56 -8.18
CA LEU A 95 18.50 -12.01 -8.04
C LEU A 95 17.38 -12.76 -8.78
N PRO A 96 17.68 -13.88 -9.47
CA PRO A 96 16.66 -14.68 -10.14
C PRO A 96 15.55 -15.13 -9.19
N PRO A 97 14.26 -15.15 -9.61
CA PRO A 97 13.16 -15.59 -8.76
C PRO A 97 13.32 -17.01 -8.19
N GLN A 98 14.01 -17.91 -8.92
CA GLN A 98 14.25 -19.29 -8.50
C GLN A 98 15.20 -19.39 -7.30
N SER A 99 16.19 -18.50 -7.18
CA SER A 99 17.13 -18.47 -6.04
C SER A 99 16.53 -17.86 -4.78
N LEU A 100 15.34 -17.23 -4.88
CA LEU A 100 14.65 -16.56 -3.78
C LEU A 100 13.50 -17.39 -3.19
N GLY A 101 13.35 -18.66 -3.61
CA GLY A 101 12.44 -19.63 -2.99
C GLY A 101 10.97 -19.20 -3.00
N ARG A 102 10.48 -18.55 -4.07
CA ARG A 102 9.06 -18.15 -4.17
C ARG A 102 8.14 -19.37 -4.12
N THR A 103 7.41 -19.53 -3.02
CA THR A 103 6.39 -20.56 -2.87
C THR A 103 5.04 -20.03 -3.31
N THR A 104 4.42 -20.63 -4.33
CA THR A 104 3.03 -20.32 -4.68
C THR A 104 2.11 -20.67 -3.52
N ALA A 105 1.23 -19.75 -3.12
CA ALA A 105 0.23 -20.00 -2.08
C ALA A 105 -0.52 -21.32 -2.33
N LYS A 106 -0.66 -22.17 -1.30
CA LYS A 106 -1.37 -23.45 -1.41
C LYS A 106 -2.84 -23.21 -1.79
N GLN A 107 -3.19 -23.52 -3.03
CA GLN A 107 -4.57 -23.51 -3.51
C GLN A 107 -5.32 -24.71 -2.94
N LYS A 108 -6.64 -24.56 -2.74
CA LYS A 108 -7.51 -25.71 -2.50
C LYS A 108 -7.45 -26.65 -3.69
N SER A 109 -7.35 -27.96 -3.43
CA SER A 109 -7.56 -28.97 -4.47
C SER A 109 -8.98 -28.85 -5.02
N TRP A 110 -9.16 -29.10 -6.33
CA TRP A 110 -10.48 -29.08 -6.98
C TRP A 110 -11.52 -29.93 -6.23
N PHE A 111 -11.14 -31.10 -5.71
CA PHE A 111 -12.03 -31.94 -4.90
C PHE A 111 -12.49 -31.24 -3.62
N SER A 112 -11.58 -30.56 -2.93
CA SER A 112 -11.90 -29.82 -1.71
C SER A 112 -12.78 -28.60 -1.99
N ALA A 113 -12.54 -27.89 -3.10
CA ALA A 113 -13.36 -26.76 -3.53
C ALA A 113 -14.80 -27.19 -3.86
N ILE A 114 -14.96 -28.31 -4.57
CA ILE A 114 -16.28 -28.88 -4.90
C ILE A 114 -17.00 -29.37 -3.63
N SER A 115 -16.30 -30.07 -2.73
CA SER A 115 -16.89 -30.57 -1.47
C SER A 115 -17.43 -29.45 -0.57
N ALA A 116 -16.84 -28.25 -0.64
CA ALA A 116 -17.27 -27.10 0.13
C ALA A 116 -18.66 -26.59 -0.32
N LEU A 117 -19.03 -26.76 -1.59
CA LEU A 117 -20.37 -26.41 -2.08
C LEU A 117 -21.48 -27.25 -1.42
N TRP A 118 -21.14 -28.45 -0.91
CA TRP A 118 -22.07 -29.39 -0.29
C TRP A 118 -22.07 -29.28 1.25
N LYS A 119 -21.14 -28.51 1.82
CA LYS A 119 -20.96 -28.32 3.27
C LYS A 119 -21.21 -26.87 3.67
N GLN A 120 -22.28 -26.26 3.17
CA GLN A 120 -22.63 -24.90 3.59
C GLN A 120 -23.09 -24.90 5.05
N PRO A 121 -22.47 -24.07 5.92
CA PRO A 121 -22.99 -23.89 7.26
C PRO A 121 -24.38 -23.27 7.21
N GLN A 122 -25.27 -23.72 8.11
CA GLN A 122 -26.65 -23.25 8.18
C GLN A 122 -26.75 -21.77 8.57
N PHE A 123 -25.74 -21.25 9.27
CA PHE A 123 -25.66 -19.85 9.71
C PHE A 123 -24.43 -19.17 9.12
N PRO A 124 -24.52 -17.88 8.79
CA PRO A 124 -23.36 -17.13 8.32
C PRO A 124 -22.39 -16.84 9.46
N GLU A 125 -21.09 -16.76 9.12
CA GLU A 125 -20.00 -16.41 10.06
C GLU A 125 -19.90 -17.29 11.30
N VAL A 126 -20.08 -18.60 11.09
CA VAL A 126 -19.85 -19.65 12.09
C VAL A 126 -18.36 -19.82 12.35
N ARG A 127 -17.96 -19.75 13.62
CA ARG A 127 -16.59 -19.96 14.11
C ARG A 127 -16.60 -20.65 15.47
N THR A 128 -15.53 -21.36 15.78
CA THR A 128 -15.31 -21.91 17.12
C THR A 128 -14.79 -20.84 18.07
N VAL A 129 -14.93 -21.06 19.38
CA VAL A 129 -14.40 -20.14 20.42
C VAL A 129 -12.90 -19.87 20.18
N ASP A 130 -12.15 -20.91 19.85
CA ASP A 130 -10.72 -20.86 19.58
C ASP A 130 -10.33 -19.93 18.41
N GLN A 131 -11.24 -19.69 17.47
CA GLN A 131 -11.02 -18.82 16.31
C GLN A 131 -11.34 -17.35 16.61
N ILE A 132 -12.01 -17.08 17.74
CA ILE A 132 -12.49 -15.75 18.12
C ILE A 132 -11.70 -15.22 19.31
N THR A 133 -11.35 -16.10 20.25
CA THR A 133 -10.62 -15.81 21.48
C THR A 133 -9.11 -16.10 21.33
N PRO A 134 -8.22 -15.23 21.80
CA PRO A 134 -6.77 -15.47 21.80
C PRO A 134 -6.42 -16.74 22.62
N GLY A 135 -5.62 -17.64 22.05
CA GLY A 135 -5.10 -18.84 22.76
C GLY A 135 -5.81 -20.16 22.44
N GLY A 136 -6.87 -20.12 21.62
CA GLY A 136 -7.46 -21.34 21.06
C GLY A 136 -6.48 -22.08 20.15
N SER A 137 -6.55 -23.40 20.16
CA SER A 137 -5.62 -24.39 19.56
C SER A 137 -5.26 -24.23 18.06
N SER A 138 -5.73 -23.19 17.39
CA SER A 138 -5.07 -22.70 16.19
C SER A 138 -3.77 -22.01 16.61
N ARG A 139 -2.74 -22.83 16.89
CA ARG A 139 -1.37 -22.47 16.54
C ARG A 139 -1.51 -21.78 15.21
N VAL A 140 -1.21 -20.48 15.19
CA VAL A 140 -0.97 -19.81 13.94
C VAL A 140 0.13 -20.65 13.33
N GLN A 141 -0.24 -21.52 12.39
CA GLN A 141 0.60 -21.82 11.26
C GLN A 141 0.72 -20.47 10.54
N GLN A 142 1.48 -19.54 11.16
CA GLN A 142 2.58 -18.92 10.48
C GLN A 142 3.21 -20.11 9.79
N HIS A 143 3.06 -20.13 8.47
CA HIS A 143 3.86 -21.03 7.68
C HIS A 143 5.29 -20.88 8.18
N GLY A 144 5.74 -21.91 8.90
CA GLY A 144 7.06 -22.02 9.52
C GLY A 144 7.23 -21.23 10.82
N ASP A 145 7.84 -21.73 11.89
CA ASP A 145 9.17 -22.36 11.83
C ASP A 145 9.89 -21.82 10.61
N THR A 146 10.36 -20.56 10.69
CA THR A 146 11.01 -19.83 9.59
C THR A 146 11.72 -20.82 8.71
N ALA A 147 11.11 -21.17 7.57
CA ALA A 147 11.79 -21.93 6.56
C ALA A 147 12.79 -20.92 6.04
N SER A 148 13.93 -20.83 6.72
CA SER A 148 15.00 -19.92 6.44
C SER A 148 15.38 -20.22 5.00
N ILE A 149 15.04 -19.28 4.12
CA ILE A 149 15.38 -19.41 2.71
C ILE A 149 16.85 -19.07 2.65
N PHE A 150 17.69 -20.10 2.45
CA PHE A 150 19.10 -19.90 2.24
C PHE A 150 19.36 -19.58 0.77
N LEU A 151 20.19 -18.58 0.52
CA LEU A 151 20.65 -18.29 -0.83
C LEU A 151 21.51 -19.46 -1.31
N GLN A 152 21.13 -20.09 -2.42
CA GLN A 152 21.79 -21.30 -2.91
C GLN A 152 23.27 -21.07 -3.29
N ASP A 153 23.61 -19.86 -3.76
CA ASP A 153 24.98 -19.46 -4.10
C ASP A 153 25.36 -18.16 -3.36
N PHE A 154 25.49 -18.26 -2.03
CA PHE A 154 25.83 -17.12 -1.19
C PHE A 154 27.20 -16.52 -1.54
N ASP A 155 28.23 -17.37 -1.68
CA ASP A 155 29.60 -16.93 -1.96
C ASP A 155 29.73 -16.29 -3.34
N GLY A 156 29.03 -16.81 -4.36
CA GLY A 156 28.99 -16.22 -5.70
C GLY A 156 28.37 -14.82 -5.70
N VAL A 157 27.23 -14.64 -5.01
CA VAL A 157 26.56 -13.32 -4.90
C VAL A 157 27.41 -12.33 -4.11
N VAL A 158 28.03 -12.78 -3.03
CA VAL A 158 28.95 -11.96 -2.22
C VAL A 158 30.16 -11.46 -3.02
N THR A 159 30.66 -12.26 -3.95
CA THR A 159 31.87 -11.94 -4.72
C THR A 159 31.61 -11.20 -6.03
N HIS A 160 30.45 -11.41 -6.67
CA HIS A 160 30.17 -10.90 -8.01
C HIS A 160 29.19 -9.72 -8.04
N GLU A 161 28.33 -9.57 -7.01
CA GLU A 161 27.35 -8.49 -6.94
C GLU A 161 27.84 -7.30 -6.11
N ARG A 162 27.35 -6.10 -6.43
CA ARG A 162 27.55 -4.95 -5.54
C ARG A 162 26.70 -5.16 -4.29
N THR A 163 27.36 -5.32 -3.13
CA THR A 163 26.68 -5.45 -1.84
C THR A 163 27.01 -4.30 -0.90
N LEU A 164 26.04 -3.88 -0.09
CA LEU A 164 26.24 -2.94 1.01
C LEU A 164 26.08 -3.67 2.34
N GLN A 165 27.09 -3.60 3.21
CA GLN A 165 27.05 -4.23 4.53
C GLN A 165 26.33 -3.32 5.52
N ILE A 166 25.49 -3.90 6.36
CA ILE A 166 24.77 -3.25 7.45
C ILE A 166 25.17 -3.92 8.76
N GLY A 167 25.65 -3.13 9.71
CA GLY A 167 26.18 -3.57 11.00
C GLY A 167 25.31 -3.18 12.19
N PRO A 168 25.77 -3.47 13.42
CA PRO A 168 25.04 -3.17 14.65
C PRO A 168 24.68 -1.69 14.80
N GLY A 169 23.44 -1.41 15.22
CA GLY A 169 22.89 -0.07 15.37
C GLY A 169 22.24 0.49 14.10
N GLU A 170 22.46 -0.13 12.95
CA GLU A 170 21.85 0.30 11.68
C GLU A 170 20.51 -0.41 11.41
N MET A 171 19.61 0.31 10.75
CA MET A 171 18.28 -0.18 10.38
C MET A 171 18.15 -0.40 8.87
N PHE A 172 17.33 -1.38 8.49
CA PHE A 172 16.90 -1.57 7.12
C PHE A 172 15.42 -1.96 7.01
N GLY A 173 14.84 -1.70 5.85
CA GLY A 173 13.44 -2.02 5.57
C GLY A 173 12.43 -1.04 6.20
N GLU A 174 12.90 0.00 6.86
CA GLU A 174 12.12 1.12 7.36
C GLU A 174 11.31 1.78 6.23
N VAL A 175 11.89 1.97 5.05
CA VAL A 175 11.23 2.63 3.92
C VAL A 175 10.00 1.86 3.46
N ALA A 176 10.14 0.55 3.23
CA ALA A 176 9.02 -0.27 2.79
C ALA A 176 7.93 -0.36 3.87
N ALA A 177 8.30 -0.49 5.15
CA ALA A 177 7.34 -0.47 6.26
C ALA A 177 6.61 0.90 6.36
N MET A 178 7.35 2.00 6.20
CA MET A 178 6.83 3.36 6.36
C MET A 178 5.95 3.82 5.22
N TYR A 179 6.44 3.64 4.01
CA TYR A 179 5.82 4.16 2.80
C TYR A 179 5.01 3.10 2.06
N ARG A 180 4.96 1.86 2.60
CA ARG A 180 4.12 0.74 2.13
C ARG A 180 4.43 0.37 0.69
N ALA A 181 5.70 0.55 0.32
CA ALA A 181 6.25 0.19 -0.96
C ALA A 181 6.77 -1.25 -0.92
N PRO A 182 6.85 -1.92 -2.08
CA PRO A 182 7.71 -3.09 -2.23
C PRO A 182 9.12 -2.81 -1.72
N ARG A 183 9.79 -3.84 -1.20
CA ARG A 183 11.22 -3.81 -0.89
C ARG A 183 11.99 -3.52 -2.17
N THR A 184 12.95 -2.60 -2.07
CA THR A 184 13.82 -2.17 -3.17
C THR A 184 15.06 -3.05 -3.33
N ALA A 185 15.38 -3.87 -2.34
CA ALA A 185 16.55 -4.73 -2.36
C ALA A 185 16.34 -6.00 -1.54
N THR A 186 17.14 -7.02 -1.85
CA THR A 186 17.23 -8.27 -1.09
C THR A 186 18.28 -8.12 0.00
N VAL A 187 18.00 -8.59 1.22
CA VAL A 187 18.95 -8.56 2.33
C VAL A 187 19.18 -9.97 2.84
N VAL A 188 20.45 -10.36 2.92
CA VAL A 188 20.92 -11.67 3.38
C VAL A 188 21.81 -11.51 4.60
N ALA A 189 21.76 -12.46 5.53
CA ALA A 189 22.66 -12.50 6.67
C ALA A 189 24.09 -12.83 6.22
N ASP A 190 25.05 -12.05 6.69
CA ASP A 190 26.46 -12.22 6.34
C ASP A 190 27.23 -13.02 7.40
N SER A 191 26.91 -12.77 8.66
CA SER A 191 27.40 -13.51 9.80
C SER A 191 26.21 -14.03 10.63
N HIS A 192 26.50 -14.77 11.70
CA HIS A 192 25.49 -15.00 12.73
C HIS A 192 25.05 -13.65 13.31
N ALA A 193 23.84 -13.23 12.98
CA ALA A 193 23.33 -11.92 13.35
C ALA A 193 22.09 -12.03 14.24
N THR A 194 21.96 -11.08 15.16
CA THR A 194 20.76 -10.90 15.97
C THR A 194 20.09 -9.60 15.56
N LEU A 195 18.83 -9.68 15.17
CA LEU A 195 18.03 -8.60 14.65
C LEU A 195 16.81 -8.39 15.53
N VAL A 196 16.35 -7.13 15.66
CA VAL A 196 14.98 -6.84 16.10
C VAL A 196 14.15 -6.54 14.88
N GLU A 197 13.14 -7.35 14.66
CA GLU A 197 12.09 -7.05 13.69
C GLU A 197 10.97 -6.28 14.38
N VAL A 198 10.69 -5.07 13.90
CA VAL A 198 9.64 -4.19 14.40
C VAL A 198 8.52 -4.12 13.38
N ARG A 199 7.31 -4.53 13.75
CA ARG A 199 6.14 -4.40 12.86
C ARG A 199 5.79 -2.93 12.64
N TRP A 200 5.16 -2.60 11.51
CA TRP A 200 4.77 -1.23 11.15
C TRP A 200 4.03 -0.48 12.28
N GLN A 201 3.11 -1.14 12.99
CA GLN A 201 2.37 -0.52 14.10
C GLN A 201 3.29 -0.09 15.24
N GLY A 202 4.32 -0.89 15.53
CA GLY A 202 5.36 -0.58 16.51
C GLY A 202 6.25 0.55 16.00
N LEU A 203 6.73 0.45 14.75
CA LEU A 203 7.57 1.48 14.14
C LEU A 203 6.88 2.85 14.13
N ARG A 204 5.57 2.90 13.84
CA ARG A 204 4.77 4.13 13.90
C ARG A 204 4.71 4.72 15.32
N LEU A 205 4.67 3.89 16.35
CA LEU A 205 4.72 4.35 17.75
C LEU A 205 6.11 4.84 18.12
N LEU A 206 7.16 4.12 17.73
CA LEU A 206 8.55 4.51 17.99
C LEU A 206 8.91 5.86 17.37
N ARG A 207 8.35 6.18 16.19
CA ARG A 207 8.51 7.50 15.54
C ARG A 207 7.94 8.70 16.30
N ARG A 208 7.24 8.48 17.42
CA ARG A 208 6.88 9.59 18.32
C ARG A 208 8.13 10.22 18.94
N ASP A 209 9.19 9.44 19.08
CA ASP A 209 10.52 9.96 19.37
C ASP A 209 11.07 10.75 18.18
N ARG A 210 11.47 12.00 18.42
CA ARG A 210 11.91 12.91 17.36
C ARG A 210 13.27 12.53 16.80
N VAL A 211 14.17 11.99 17.62
CA VAL A 211 15.53 11.62 17.23
C VAL A 211 15.46 10.44 16.26
N LEU A 212 14.72 9.39 16.63
CA LEU A 212 14.51 8.26 15.73
C LEU A 212 13.84 8.69 14.43
N ALA A 213 12.81 9.55 14.50
CA ALA A 213 12.14 10.02 13.29
C ALA A 213 13.09 10.75 12.33
N GLN A 214 14.00 11.57 12.85
CA GLN A 214 15.04 12.25 12.07
C GLN A 214 16.08 11.28 11.49
N GLN A 215 16.52 10.29 12.27
CA GLN A 215 17.44 9.25 11.82
C GLN A 215 16.86 8.43 10.66
N LEU A 216 15.59 8.02 10.76
CA LEU A 216 14.92 7.28 9.67
C LEU A 216 14.84 8.10 8.38
N GLU A 217 14.57 9.40 8.49
CA GLU A 217 14.52 10.30 7.34
C GLU A 217 15.92 10.51 6.73
N GLN A 218 16.95 10.66 7.57
CA GLN A 218 18.34 10.80 7.11
C GLN A 218 18.82 9.52 6.42
N ASN A 219 18.55 8.35 6.99
CA ASN A 219 18.90 7.06 6.40
C ASN A 219 18.24 6.88 5.03
N TYR A 220 16.99 7.33 4.87
CA TYR A 220 16.33 7.34 3.56
C TYR A 220 17.11 8.16 2.53
N ARG A 221 17.53 9.38 2.90
CA ARG A 221 18.28 10.27 1.99
C ARG A 221 19.66 9.71 1.63
N THR A 222 20.38 9.17 2.60
CA THR A 222 21.74 8.65 2.38
C THR A 222 21.74 7.33 1.61
N ASN A 223 20.85 6.39 1.98
CA ASN A 223 20.98 4.99 1.55
C ASN A 223 20.03 4.60 0.42
N TRP A 224 18.85 5.24 0.33
CA TRP A 224 17.76 4.76 -0.53
C TRP A 224 17.42 5.70 -1.67
N LEU A 225 17.62 7.01 -1.49
CA LEU A 225 17.30 8.01 -2.51
C LEU A 225 18.04 7.74 -3.81
N MET A 226 19.33 7.42 -3.74
CA MET A 226 20.15 7.09 -4.91
C MET A 226 19.60 5.89 -5.69
N ILE A 227 19.21 4.82 -4.98
CA ILE A 227 18.60 3.62 -5.59
C ILE A 227 17.29 4.00 -6.28
N HIS A 228 16.43 4.76 -5.58
CA HIS A 228 15.14 5.17 -6.12
C HIS A 228 15.27 6.07 -7.36
N LEU A 229 16.22 7.01 -7.35
CA LEU A 229 16.53 7.82 -8.52
C LEU A 229 17.02 6.92 -9.67
N ARG A 230 17.92 5.96 -9.42
CA ARG A 230 18.41 5.04 -10.46
C ARG A 230 17.29 4.20 -11.10
N GLU A 231 16.32 3.75 -10.32
CA GLU A 231 15.16 3.00 -10.84
C GLU A 231 14.23 3.86 -11.69
N THR A 232 14.31 5.19 -11.58
CA THR A 232 13.47 6.11 -12.34
C THR A 232 14.00 6.23 -13.78
N PRO A 233 13.17 6.02 -14.81
CA PRO A 233 13.62 5.99 -16.21
C PRO A 233 14.45 7.20 -16.66
N LEU A 234 14.16 8.39 -16.14
CA LEU A 234 14.90 9.61 -16.46
C LEU A 234 16.33 9.62 -15.91
N PHE A 235 16.61 8.94 -14.80
CA PHE A 235 17.94 9.00 -14.15
C PHE A 235 18.74 7.70 -14.29
N ARG A 236 18.15 6.65 -14.88
CA ARG A 236 18.70 5.28 -14.95
C ARG A 236 20.13 5.19 -15.52
N PHE A 237 20.48 6.05 -16.47
CA PHE A 237 21.76 6.04 -17.16
C PHE A 237 22.67 7.22 -16.79
N LEU A 238 22.34 7.96 -15.73
CA LEU A 238 23.21 9.04 -15.29
C LEU A 238 24.53 8.48 -14.74
N PRO A 239 25.67 9.13 -15.07
CA PRO A 239 26.93 8.88 -14.39
C PRO A 239 26.80 9.01 -12.87
N GLU A 240 27.58 8.24 -12.12
CA GLU A 240 27.49 8.17 -10.65
C GLU A 240 27.63 9.54 -9.97
N ASN A 241 28.60 10.33 -10.44
CA ASN A 241 28.85 11.67 -9.92
C ASN A 241 27.66 12.62 -10.16
N CYS A 242 27.02 12.54 -11.33
CA CYS A 242 25.84 13.33 -11.65
C CYS A 242 24.65 12.90 -10.80
N LEU A 243 24.42 11.60 -10.65
CA LEU A 243 23.33 11.08 -9.83
C LEU A 243 23.51 11.49 -8.35
N GLN A 244 24.73 11.47 -7.83
CA GLN A 244 25.03 11.94 -6.48
C GLN A 244 24.68 13.42 -6.30
N LYS A 245 25.04 14.27 -7.27
CA LYS A 245 24.67 15.71 -7.25
C LYS A 245 23.15 15.90 -7.25
N VAL A 246 22.42 15.10 -8.03
CA VAL A 246 20.96 15.10 -8.03
C VAL A 246 20.42 14.71 -6.65
N ALA A 247 20.92 13.62 -6.06
CA ALA A 247 20.47 13.15 -4.75
C ALA A 247 20.74 14.17 -3.63
N ASP A 248 21.94 14.76 -3.60
CA ASP A 248 22.34 15.76 -2.61
C ASP A 248 21.42 17.00 -2.64
N ALA A 249 21.01 17.42 -3.84
CA ALA A 249 20.15 18.59 -4.03
C ALA A 249 18.64 18.28 -3.88
N THR A 250 18.25 17.01 -3.92
CA THR A 250 16.84 16.62 -3.90
C THR A 250 16.21 16.89 -2.54
N LEU A 251 15.04 17.55 -2.54
CA LEU A 251 14.24 17.82 -1.36
C LEU A 251 12.99 16.92 -1.33
N LEU A 252 12.76 16.24 -0.21
CA LEU A 252 11.49 15.54 0.03
C LEU A 252 10.45 16.53 0.57
N ARG A 253 9.25 16.55 -0.02
CA ARG A 253 8.11 17.30 0.48
C ARG A 253 6.87 16.42 0.55
N SER A 254 6.04 16.66 1.56
CA SER A 254 4.78 15.98 1.78
C SER A 254 3.64 16.98 1.74
N PHE A 255 2.59 16.66 0.98
CA PHE A 255 1.40 17.48 0.82
C PHE A 255 0.17 16.70 1.25
N GLY A 256 -0.72 17.35 2.01
CA GLY A 256 -1.93 16.71 2.54
C GLY A 256 -1.67 15.84 3.78
N ARG A 257 -2.52 14.84 4.02
CA ARG A 257 -2.49 14.02 5.25
C ARG A 257 -2.65 12.54 4.96
N LEU A 258 -1.82 11.70 5.59
CA LEU A 258 -1.88 10.23 5.45
C LEU A 258 -3.26 9.64 5.78
N GLU A 259 -3.99 10.26 6.71
CA GLU A 259 -5.36 9.87 7.07
C GLU A 259 -6.41 10.56 6.16
N TRP A 260 -6.11 10.69 4.87
CA TRP A 260 -6.89 11.41 3.87
C TRP A 260 -8.36 10.97 3.78
N HIS A 261 -8.69 9.75 4.19
CA HIS A 261 -10.07 9.25 4.23
C HIS A 261 -10.99 10.13 5.09
N SER A 262 -10.46 10.74 6.15
CA SER A 262 -11.19 11.62 7.05
C SER A 262 -11.54 12.94 6.36
N ASP A 263 -10.57 13.54 5.67
CA ASP A 263 -10.75 14.75 4.86
C ASP A 263 -11.68 14.47 3.68
N TYR A 264 -11.48 13.35 2.98
CA TYR A 264 -12.32 12.95 1.85
C TYR A 264 -13.81 12.85 2.20
N ARG A 265 -14.16 12.25 3.35
CA ARG A 265 -15.56 12.19 3.78
C ARG A 265 -16.20 13.54 4.02
N ARG A 266 -15.41 14.55 4.39
CA ARG A 266 -15.88 15.93 4.54
C ARG A 266 -16.00 16.59 3.18
N THR A 267 -14.97 16.48 2.34
CA THR A 267 -14.90 17.19 1.06
C THR A 267 -15.78 16.58 -0.04
N ARG A 268 -16.12 15.28 0.02
CA ARG A 268 -16.98 14.64 -1.00
C ARG A 268 -18.40 15.21 -1.09
N LYS A 269 -18.82 15.98 -0.08
CA LYS A 269 -20.12 16.67 -0.05
C LYS A 269 -20.09 18.04 -0.73
N LEU A 270 -18.89 18.56 -1.01
CA LEU A 270 -18.69 19.84 -1.67
C LEU A 270 -19.02 19.72 -3.16
N LYS A 271 -19.20 20.87 -3.81
CA LYS A 271 -19.27 20.89 -5.27
C LYS A 271 -17.91 20.48 -5.86
N PRO A 272 -17.87 19.91 -7.08
CA PRO A 272 -16.62 19.50 -7.71
C PRO A 272 -15.50 20.55 -7.67
N VAL A 273 -15.80 21.80 -8.01
CA VAL A 273 -14.82 22.91 -8.02
C VAL A 273 -14.24 23.15 -6.63
N GLU A 274 -15.09 23.29 -5.61
CA GLU A 274 -14.69 23.48 -4.21
C GLU A 274 -13.86 22.29 -3.70
N GLN A 275 -14.17 21.07 -4.14
CA GLN A 275 -13.38 19.88 -3.82
C GLN A 275 -11.97 19.98 -4.40
N ILE A 276 -11.81 20.42 -5.67
CA ILE A 276 -10.49 20.63 -6.28
C ILE A 276 -9.71 21.72 -5.54
N GLU A 277 -10.37 22.83 -5.21
CA GLU A 277 -9.73 23.94 -4.51
C GLU A 277 -9.28 23.59 -3.09
N SER A 278 -9.99 22.67 -2.42
CA SER A 278 -9.62 22.13 -1.11
C SER A 278 -8.37 21.25 -1.13
N GLU A 279 -7.96 20.74 -2.30
CA GLU A 279 -6.77 19.91 -2.44
C GLU A 279 -5.51 20.77 -2.34
N PRO A 280 -4.52 20.39 -1.50
CA PRO A 280 -3.28 21.13 -1.36
C PRO A 280 -2.58 21.34 -2.71
N LEU A 281 -2.23 22.59 -3.02
CA LEU A 281 -1.50 22.94 -4.23
C LEU A 281 -0.02 22.56 -4.09
N VAL A 282 0.47 21.74 -5.02
CA VAL A 282 1.87 21.30 -5.09
C VAL A 282 2.66 22.20 -6.05
N ALA A 283 2.08 22.47 -7.22
CA ALA A 283 2.62 23.38 -8.23
C ALA A 283 1.48 24.14 -8.92
N MET A 284 1.73 25.38 -9.31
CA MET A 284 0.70 26.28 -9.83
C MET A 284 0.95 26.63 -11.30
N GLU A 285 -0.09 26.46 -12.11
CA GLU A 285 -0.12 26.94 -13.50
C GLU A 285 0.29 28.42 -13.56
N GLY A 286 1.01 28.80 -14.62
CA GLY A 286 1.45 30.18 -14.85
C GLY A 286 2.71 30.59 -14.08
N HIS A 287 3.25 29.75 -13.20
CA HIS A 287 4.52 30.00 -12.53
C HIS A 287 5.69 29.38 -13.28
N LEU A 288 6.89 29.97 -13.17
CA LEU A 288 8.08 29.33 -13.69
C LEU A 288 8.36 28.03 -12.92
N PRO A 289 8.74 26.94 -13.61
CA PRO A 289 9.15 25.72 -12.92
C PRO A 289 10.43 25.99 -12.12
N THR A 290 10.41 25.70 -10.81
CA THR A 290 11.58 25.78 -9.92
C THR A 290 12.25 24.44 -9.70
N ASP A 291 11.45 23.37 -9.79
CA ASP A 291 11.89 22.00 -9.53
C ASP A 291 11.23 21.05 -10.53
N LEU A 292 11.94 19.99 -10.92
CA LEU A 292 11.33 18.79 -11.45
C LEU A 292 10.70 18.02 -10.29
N LEU A 293 9.41 17.71 -10.40
CA LEU A 293 8.67 17.01 -9.36
C LEU A 293 8.52 15.54 -9.73
N LEU A 294 8.99 14.63 -8.87
CA LEU A 294 8.77 13.19 -9.01
C LEU A 294 7.81 12.71 -7.90
N ILE A 295 6.70 12.08 -8.29
CA ILE A 295 5.75 11.51 -7.34
C ILE A 295 6.35 10.25 -6.73
N ARG A 296 6.60 10.28 -5.44
CA ARG A 296 7.17 9.15 -4.70
C ARG A 296 6.09 8.23 -4.14
N SER A 297 5.06 8.82 -3.54
CA SER A 297 3.95 8.10 -2.93
C SER A 297 2.66 8.94 -3.03
N GLY A 298 1.51 8.27 -2.97
CA GLY A 298 0.21 8.92 -3.11
C GLY A 298 -0.17 9.23 -4.56
N PHE A 299 -1.12 10.15 -4.73
CA PHE A 299 -1.69 10.52 -6.03
C PHE A 299 -1.88 12.02 -6.15
N ALA A 300 -1.47 12.59 -7.28
CA ALA A 300 -1.65 13.99 -7.58
C ALA A 300 -2.59 14.18 -8.78
N ARG A 301 -3.42 15.22 -8.73
CA ARG A 301 -4.25 15.70 -9.84
C ARG A 301 -3.45 16.68 -10.68
N VAL A 302 -3.50 16.48 -11.99
CA VAL A 302 -3.08 17.49 -12.97
C VAL A 302 -4.33 18.18 -13.50
N CYS A 303 -4.39 19.50 -13.32
CA CYS A 303 -5.53 20.29 -13.77
C CYS A 303 -5.11 21.63 -14.37
N SER A 304 -5.93 22.17 -15.27
CA SER A 304 -5.77 23.53 -15.79
C SER A 304 -6.98 24.38 -15.43
N ARG A 305 -6.81 25.70 -15.41
CA ARG A 305 -7.95 26.62 -15.29
C ARG A 305 -8.87 26.50 -16.52
N TYR A 306 -10.18 26.41 -16.28
CA TYR A 306 -11.18 26.37 -17.34
C TYR A 306 -12.46 27.07 -16.87
N GLY A 307 -12.76 28.22 -17.48
CA GLY A 307 -13.79 29.13 -16.97
C GLY A 307 -13.48 29.58 -15.54
N GLU A 308 -14.49 29.52 -14.68
CA GLU A 308 -14.39 29.82 -13.24
C GLU A 308 -13.94 28.63 -12.38
N GLY A 309 -13.52 27.52 -13.00
CA GLY A 309 -13.15 26.30 -12.28
C GLY A 309 -11.86 25.67 -12.80
N HIS A 310 -11.74 24.37 -12.53
CA HIS A 310 -10.61 23.56 -12.91
C HIS A 310 -11.07 22.36 -13.76
N ARG A 311 -10.39 22.10 -14.87
CA ARG A 311 -10.57 20.88 -15.66
C ARG A 311 -9.49 19.89 -15.29
N THR A 312 -9.86 18.65 -14.99
CA THR A 312 -8.88 17.58 -14.77
C THR A 312 -8.35 17.10 -16.11
N LEU A 313 -7.02 16.99 -16.22
CA LEU A 313 -6.35 16.51 -17.43
C LEU A 313 -5.75 15.11 -17.23
N ALA A 314 -5.15 14.86 -16.06
CA ALA A 314 -4.52 13.58 -15.75
C ALA A 314 -4.38 13.37 -14.23
N TYR A 315 -3.92 12.18 -13.86
CA TYR A 315 -3.51 11.87 -12.49
C TYR A 315 -2.14 11.21 -12.48
N LEU A 316 -1.31 11.61 -11.53
CA LEU A 316 0.05 11.14 -11.38
C LEU A 316 0.15 10.32 -10.09
N GLY A 317 0.43 9.03 -10.22
CA GLY A 317 0.84 8.15 -9.12
C GLY A 317 2.36 8.03 -9.02
N LYS A 318 2.83 7.14 -8.12
CA LYS A 318 4.25 6.80 -7.94
C LYS A 318 4.99 6.63 -9.28
N GLY A 319 6.18 7.24 -9.39
CA GLY A 319 7.07 7.15 -10.54
C GLY A 319 6.80 8.17 -11.64
N HIS A 320 5.63 8.81 -11.64
CA HIS A 320 5.32 9.87 -12.59
C HIS A 320 6.01 11.19 -12.21
N MET A 321 6.32 11.99 -13.23
CA MET A 321 6.97 13.29 -13.09
C MET A 321 6.06 14.42 -13.56
N PHE A 322 6.28 15.63 -13.03
CA PHE A 322 5.57 16.85 -13.40
C PHE A 322 6.55 18.00 -13.64
N GLY A 323 6.29 18.81 -14.68
CA GLY A 323 7.10 19.97 -15.07
C GLY A 323 8.27 19.69 -16.02
N LEU A 324 8.54 18.41 -16.35
CA LEU A 324 9.67 18.04 -17.22
C LEU A 324 9.61 18.73 -18.59
N ARG A 325 8.42 18.86 -19.18
CA ARG A 325 8.25 19.45 -20.52
C ARG A 325 8.64 20.93 -20.54
N GLU A 326 8.18 21.70 -19.56
CA GLU A 326 8.51 23.11 -19.41
C GLU A 326 10.00 23.32 -19.11
N ILE A 327 10.59 22.45 -18.27
CA ILE A 327 12.03 22.51 -17.96
C ILE A 327 12.87 22.23 -19.21
N VAL A 328 12.53 21.19 -19.97
CA VAL A 328 13.22 20.84 -21.23
C VAL A 328 13.08 21.98 -22.24
N HIS A 329 11.88 22.52 -22.43
CA HIS A 329 11.68 23.67 -23.31
C HIS A 329 12.53 24.86 -22.87
N ASN A 330 12.49 25.22 -21.59
CA ASN A 330 13.23 26.36 -21.07
C ASN A 330 14.75 26.22 -21.10
N THR A 331 15.25 24.99 -21.07
CA THR A 331 16.69 24.68 -21.15
C THR A 331 17.21 24.80 -22.58
N TYR A 332 16.43 24.33 -23.57
CA TYR A 332 16.86 24.25 -24.97
C TYR A 332 16.30 25.36 -25.87
N ARG A 333 15.45 26.25 -25.34
CA ARG A 333 14.95 27.42 -26.08
C ARG A 333 16.09 28.36 -26.49
N ASP A 334 15.84 29.15 -27.52
CA ASP A 334 16.72 30.28 -27.83
C ASP A 334 16.63 31.31 -26.68
N SER A 335 17.80 31.83 -26.27
CA SER A 335 17.97 32.93 -25.34
C SER A 335 17.05 34.14 -25.62
N ASN A 336 16.69 34.38 -26.89
CA ASN A 336 15.80 35.48 -27.29
C ASN A 336 14.31 35.19 -27.08
N GLN A 337 13.91 33.94 -26.86
CA GLN A 337 12.52 33.61 -26.53
C GLN A 337 12.26 33.93 -25.06
N ALA A 338 11.00 34.01 -24.62
CA ALA A 338 10.67 34.09 -23.20
C ALA A 338 10.57 32.67 -22.62
N PRO A 339 10.87 32.45 -21.32
CA PRO A 339 10.65 31.15 -20.70
C PRO A 339 9.15 30.86 -20.62
N VAL A 340 8.80 29.60 -20.80
CA VAL A 340 7.44 29.09 -20.65
C VAL A 340 7.20 28.73 -19.20
N THR A 341 6.05 29.12 -18.69
CA THR A 341 5.59 28.78 -17.34
C THR A 341 4.92 27.41 -17.33
N LEU A 342 4.69 26.85 -16.15
CA LEU A 342 3.89 25.63 -15.97
C LEU A 342 2.54 25.79 -16.68
N GLN A 343 2.24 24.90 -17.61
CA GLN A 343 0.99 24.94 -18.37
C GLN A 343 -0.20 24.43 -17.56
N GLU A 344 0.08 23.77 -16.43
CA GLU A 344 -0.89 23.03 -15.62
C GLU A 344 -0.56 23.24 -14.14
N SER A 345 -1.53 22.94 -13.29
CA SER A 345 -1.38 22.88 -11.84
C SER A 345 -1.33 21.42 -11.38
N LEU A 346 -0.56 21.17 -10.32
CA LEU A 346 -0.47 19.89 -9.65
C LEU A 346 -1.05 20.03 -8.23
N ARG A 347 -2.02 19.20 -7.89
CA ARG A 347 -2.69 19.21 -6.57
C ARG A 347 -2.65 17.84 -5.90
N ALA A 348 -2.45 17.80 -4.59
CA ALA A 348 -2.38 16.56 -3.83
C ALA A 348 -3.79 15.98 -3.58
N VAL A 349 -4.04 14.78 -4.09
CA VAL A 349 -5.31 14.07 -3.88
C VAL A 349 -5.21 13.29 -2.58
N GLY A 350 -5.57 13.94 -1.48
CA GLY A 350 -5.48 13.38 -0.13
C GLY A 350 -4.09 13.50 0.47
N PHE A 351 -3.14 12.70 -0.01
CA PHE A 351 -1.73 12.76 0.38
C PHE A 351 -0.82 12.47 -0.79
N VAL A 352 0.27 13.23 -0.90
CA VAL A 352 1.33 13.02 -1.89
C VAL A 352 2.68 13.32 -1.27
N ASP A 353 3.63 12.41 -1.46
CA ASP A 353 5.04 12.70 -1.27
C ASP A 353 5.71 12.94 -2.61
N THR A 354 6.49 14.01 -2.70
CA THR A 354 7.22 14.40 -3.90
C THR A 354 8.69 14.59 -3.60
N LEU A 355 9.51 14.18 -4.57
CA LEU A 355 10.92 14.58 -4.65
C LEU A 355 11.00 15.81 -5.55
N HIS A 356 11.59 16.87 -5.04
CA HIS A 356 11.82 18.14 -5.73
C HIS A 356 13.30 18.20 -6.11
N ILE A 357 13.58 18.23 -7.40
CA ILE A 357 14.94 18.34 -7.94
C ILE A 357 15.09 19.72 -8.57
N PRO A 358 15.96 20.61 -8.05
CA PRO A 358 16.11 21.97 -8.57
C PRO A 358 16.42 22.01 -10.06
N ILE A 359 15.83 22.96 -10.79
CA ILE A 359 15.97 23.03 -12.25
C ILE A 359 17.42 23.19 -12.72
N GLU A 360 18.26 23.89 -11.97
CA GLU A 360 19.68 24.09 -12.31
C GLU A 360 20.41 22.75 -12.31
N VAL A 361 20.07 21.89 -11.34
CA VAL A 361 20.64 20.55 -11.22
C VAL A 361 20.13 19.64 -12.33
N VAL A 362 18.85 19.74 -12.69
CA VAL A 362 18.29 18.99 -13.83
C VAL A 362 18.96 19.41 -15.15
N ALA A 363 19.11 20.72 -15.38
CA ALA A 363 19.69 21.25 -16.60
C ALA A 363 21.18 20.90 -16.75
N GLU A 364 21.95 20.93 -15.66
CA GLU A 364 23.40 20.68 -15.69
C GLU A 364 23.76 19.20 -15.61
N TYR A 365 23.11 18.44 -14.73
CA TYR A 365 23.52 17.07 -14.40
C TYR A 365 22.60 15.96 -14.95
N VAL A 366 21.41 16.31 -15.44
CA VAL A 366 20.46 15.31 -15.97
C VAL A 366 20.35 15.42 -17.49
N LEU A 367 19.82 16.54 -17.99
CA LEU A 367 19.44 16.70 -19.40
C LEU A 367 20.56 16.44 -20.42
N PRO A 368 21.85 16.75 -20.17
CA PRO A 368 22.93 16.48 -21.12
C PRO A 368 23.17 14.98 -21.40
N TYR A 369 22.72 14.11 -20.49
CA TYR A 369 22.91 12.67 -20.57
C TYR A 369 21.69 11.92 -21.12
N ILE A 370 20.59 12.64 -21.38
CA ILE A 370 19.35 12.05 -21.89
C ILE A 370 19.25 12.24 -23.39
N ARG A 371 18.90 11.17 -24.12
CA ARG A 371 18.70 11.25 -25.57
C ARG A 371 17.50 12.13 -25.88
N ARG A 372 17.58 12.95 -26.93
CA ARG A 372 16.48 13.85 -27.30
C ARG A 372 15.16 13.12 -27.56
N THR A 373 15.22 11.88 -28.05
CA THR A 373 14.05 11.00 -28.28
C THR A 373 13.37 10.51 -27.01
N GLU A 374 14.05 10.58 -25.86
CA GLU A 374 13.48 10.22 -24.55
C GLU A 374 12.92 11.45 -23.81
N LEU A 375 13.12 12.65 -24.35
CA LEU A 375 12.61 13.89 -23.79
C LEU A 375 11.27 14.25 -24.43
N PRO A 376 10.37 14.94 -23.68
CA PRO A 376 9.13 15.43 -24.24
C PRO A 376 9.37 16.42 -25.38
N ASP A 377 8.42 16.47 -26.32
CA ASP A 377 8.46 17.40 -27.44
C ASP A 377 8.48 18.87 -26.96
N PRO A 378 9.22 19.74 -27.65
CA PRO A 378 9.26 21.15 -27.31
C PRO A 378 7.87 21.79 -27.47
N ILE A 379 7.50 22.60 -26.48
CA ILE A 379 6.23 23.33 -26.49
C ILE A 379 6.20 24.31 -27.67
N SER A 380 5.23 24.17 -28.57
CA SER A 380 5.02 25.06 -29.71
C SER A 380 4.04 26.18 -29.38
N ARG A 381 4.08 27.33 -30.09
CA ARG A 381 3.11 28.42 -29.88
C ARG A 381 1.67 28.03 -30.24
N ASP A 382 1.50 27.05 -31.12
CA ASP A 382 0.20 26.52 -31.56
C ASP A 382 -0.29 25.34 -30.69
N ASP A 383 0.41 25.02 -29.60
CA ASP A 383 0.09 23.90 -28.70
C ASP A 383 -1.22 24.05 -27.94
N GLN A 384 -2.00 25.12 -28.13
CA GLN A 384 -3.39 25.13 -27.70
C GLN A 384 -4.18 23.94 -28.26
N GLN A 385 -3.80 23.42 -29.43
CA GLN A 385 -4.36 22.16 -29.99
C GLN A 385 -3.63 20.90 -29.51
N ALA A 386 -2.34 20.97 -29.17
CA ALA A 386 -1.57 19.84 -28.61
C ALA A 386 -1.90 19.55 -27.13
N ARG A 387 -2.48 20.51 -26.40
CA ARG A 387 -3.05 20.33 -25.03
C ARG A 387 -4.07 19.20 -24.93
N ALA A 388 -4.61 18.72 -26.05
CA ALA A 388 -5.48 17.55 -26.14
C ALA A 388 -4.73 16.19 -26.21
N ARG A 389 -3.40 16.19 -26.39
CA ARG A 389 -2.57 14.99 -26.59
C ARG A 389 -1.61 14.72 -25.41
N HIS A 390 -2.10 14.73 -24.18
CA HIS A 390 -1.34 14.12 -23.09
C HIS A 390 -1.47 12.59 -23.17
N ASP A 391 -0.41 11.93 -23.64
CA ASP A 391 -0.28 10.49 -23.93
C ASP A 391 -0.26 9.55 -22.72
N ILE A 392 -1.00 9.86 -21.65
CA ILE A 392 -1.35 8.86 -20.60
C ILE A 392 -2.85 8.95 -20.23
N ALA A 393 -3.52 10.06 -20.53
CA ALA A 393 -4.93 10.29 -20.17
C ALA A 393 -5.89 10.31 -21.37
N SER A 394 -5.40 10.05 -22.59
CA SER A 394 -6.16 10.18 -23.85
C SER A 394 -7.17 9.06 -24.13
N GLN A 395 -7.27 8.03 -23.28
CA GLN A 395 -8.06 6.83 -23.59
C GLN A 395 -9.42 6.77 -22.88
N VAL A 396 -9.66 7.57 -21.84
CA VAL A 396 -10.93 7.55 -21.07
C VAL A 396 -11.62 8.92 -21.18
N PRO A 397 -12.96 8.99 -21.38
CA PRO A 397 -13.67 10.27 -21.43
C PRO A 397 -13.39 11.13 -20.19
N THR A 398 -13.21 12.46 -20.38
CA THR A 398 -12.89 13.39 -19.27
C THR A 398 -13.86 13.27 -18.09
N GLY A 399 -15.15 13.07 -18.34
CA GLY A 399 -16.16 12.90 -17.27
C GLY A 399 -15.91 11.65 -16.40
N MET A 400 -15.50 10.54 -17.00
CA MET A 400 -15.16 9.31 -16.27
C MET A 400 -13.86 9.49 -15.48
N LEU A 401 -12.85 10.15 -16.05
CA LEU A 401 -11.61 10.49 -15.35
C LEU A 401 -11.85 11.37 -14.12
N GLU A 402 -12.68 12.41 -14.27
CA GLU A 402 -13.08 13.29 -13.17
C GLU A 402 -13.83 12.52 -12.10
N PHE A 403 -14.79 11.70 -12.49
CA PHE A 403 -15.57 10.86 -11.59
C PHE A 403 -14.68 9.90 -10.79
N ILE A 404 -13.78 9.17 -11.45
CA ILE A 404 -12.87 8.21 -10.80
C ILE A 404 -12.13 8.86 -9.64
N VAL A 405 -11.66 10.09 -9.79
CA VAL A 405 -10.87 10.72 -8.74
C VAL A 405 -11.65 11.59 -7.79
N GLN A 406 -12.77 12.17 -8.21
CA GLN A 406 -13.73 12.74 -7.26
C GLN A 406 -14.12 11.68 -6.23
N GLU A 407 -14.36 10.45 -6.68
CA GLU A 407 -14.67 9.28 -5.85
C GLU A 407 -13.43 8.59 -5.24
N ARG A 408 -12.22 9.08 -5.54
CA ARG A 408 -10.92 8.54 -5.10
C ARG A 408 -10.70 7.06 -5.49
N LEU A 409 -11.34 6.59 -6.56
CA LEU A 409 -11.27 5.22 -7.06
C LEU A 409 -9.92 4.88 -7.69
N ASN A 410 -9.14 5.87 -8.12
CA ASN A 410 -7.76 5.71 -8.65
C ASN A 410 -6.79 5.01 -7.69
N ASN A 411 -7.13 4.94 -6.40
CA ASN A 411 -6.36 4.18 -5.43
C ASN A 411 -6.61 2.65 -5.54
N GLY A 412 -7.67 2.21 -6.20
CA GLY A 412 -8.06 0.80 -6.32
C GLY A 412 -7.25 0.03 -7.36
N ARG A 413 -6.60 -1.07 -6.95
CA ARG A 413 -5.84 -1.97 -7.84
C ARG A 413 -6.62 -3.18 -8.33
N GLN A 414 -7.77 -3.41 -7.71
CA GLN A 414 -8.69 -4.50 -7.98
C GLN A 414 -10.11 -3.97 -7.83
N ALA A 415 -10.45 -2.84 -8.45
CA ALA A 415 -11.80 -2.28 -8.38
C ALA A 415 -12.78 -3.19 -9.12
N MET A 416 -13.90 -3.54 -8.49
CA MET A 416 -14.94 -4.35 -9.15
C MET A 416 -15.91 -3.43 -9.89
N VAL A 417 -15.94 -3.57 -11.21
CA VAL A 417 -16.72 -2.74 -12.13
C VAL A 417 -17.84 -3.57 -12.74
N ILE A 418 -19.04 -3.00 -12.85
CA ILE A 418 -20.22 -3.60 -13.49
C ILE A 418 -20.65 -2.74 -14.68
N ASP A 419 -20.82 -3.38 -15.84
CA ASP A 419 -21.50 -2.81 -16.99
C ASP A 419 -23.01 -2.99 -16.81
N LEU A 420 -23.72 -1.89 -16.57
CA LEU A 420 -25.15 -1.91 -16.31
C LEU A 420 -25.98 -2.17 -17.56
N ASN A 421 -25.43 -2.05 -18.77
CA ASN A 421 -26.12 -2.39 -20.01
C ASN A 421 -26.17 -3.90 -20.22
N ALA A 422 -25.11 -4.61 -19.82
CA ALA A 422 -25.06 -6.07 -19.85
C ALA A 422 -25.67 -6.74 -18.60
N CYS A 423 -25.72 -6.05 -17.46
CA CYS A 423 -26.14 -6.61 -16.19
C CYS A 423 -27.67 -6.75 -16.07
N THR A 424 -28.17 -7.99 -16.07
CA THR A 424 -29.60 -8.33 -15.86
C THR A 424 -30.04 -8.34 -14.39
N ARG A 425 -29.12 -8.04 -13.46
CA ARG A 425 -29.35 -8.03 -12.02
C ARG A 425 -29.85 -9.36 -11.41
N CYS A 426 -29.50 -10.51 -11.99
CA CYS A 426 -29.90 -11.86 -11.54
C CYS A 426 -29.38 -12.31 -10.14
N ASP A 427 -28.46 -11.54 -9.53
CA ASP A 427 -27.80 -11.82 -8.24
C ASP A 427 -26.86 -13.03 -8.18
N ASP A 428 -26.53 -13.66 -9.31
CA ASP A 428 -25.67 -14.85 -9.30
C ASP A 428 -24.24 -14.56 -8.80
N CYS A 429 -23.71 -13.37 -9.11
CA CYS A 429 -22.44 -12.92 -8.56
C CYS A 429 -22.48 -12.80 -7.01
N VAL A 430 -23.57 -12.28 -6.44
CA VAL A 430 -23.75 -12.12 -4.98
C VAL A 430 -23.91 -13.48 -4.32
N LYS A 431 -24.76 -14.35 -4.89
CA LYS A 431 -24.98 -15.73 -4.41
C LYS A 431 -23.70 -16.55 -4.44
N ALA A 432 -22.91 -16.46 -5.52
CA ALA A 432 -21.64 -17.15 -5.64
C ALA A 432 -20.62 -16.69 -4.60
N CYS A 433 -20.56 -15.37 -4.34
CA CYS A 433 -19.71 -14.83 -3.29
C CYS A 433 -20.14 -15.33 -1.90
N ALA A 434 -21.42 -15.24 -1.57
CA ALA A 434 -21.94 -15.74 -0.30
C ALA A 434 -21.67 -17.24 -0.13
N THR A 435 -21.91 -18.03 -1.18
CA THR A 435 -21.67 -19.48 -1.18
C THR A 435 -20.21 -19.82 -0.91
N THR A 436 -19.30 -19.04 -1.49
CA THR A 436 -17.85 -19.21 -1.31
C THR A 436 -17.38 -18.81 0.10
N HIS A 437 -18.15 -17.99 0.80
CA HIS A 437 -17.81 -17.38 2.07
C HIS A 437 -18.89 -17.62 3.14
N ASP A 438 -19.34 -18.88 3.26
CA ASP A 438 -20.20 -19.32 4.36
C ASP A 438 -21.45 -18.44 4.56
N GLY A 439 -22.13 -18.07 3.47
CA GLY A 439 -23.31 -17.22 3.50
C GLY A 439 -23.05 -15.72 3.69
N ASN A 440 -21.79 -15.27 3.76
CA ASN A 440 -21.43 -13.85 3.86
C ASN A 440 -20.93 -13.31 2.50
N PRO A 441 -21.76 -12.62 1.71
CA PRO A 441 -21.28 -11.94 0.53
C PRO A 441 -20.34 -10.79 0.93
N ARG A 442 -19.12 -10.81 0.37
CA ARG A 442 -18.05 -9.83 0.65
C ARG A 442 -17.99 -8.69 -0.37
N PHE A 443 -19.05 -8.52 -1.16
CA PHE A 443 -19.31 -7.34 -1.99
C PHE A 443 -20.82 -7.08 -2.10
N THR A 444 -21.19 -5.84 -2.41
CA THR A 444 -22.56 -5.42 -2.68
C THR A 444 -22.65 -4.75 -4.05
N ARG A 445 -23.75 -4.99 -4.79
CA ARG A 445 -24.04 -4.36 -6.11
C ARG A 445 -24.54 -2.91 -5.94
N SER A 446 -23.82 -2.16 -5.13
CA SER A 446 -24.06 -0.76 -4.81
C SER A 446 -22.73 -0.03 -4.97
N GLY A 447 -22.78 1.25 -5.30
CA GLY A 447 -21.60 2.08 -5.45
C GLY A 447 -21.82 3.18 -6.49
N PRO A 448 -20.87 4.09 -6.62
CA PRO A 448 -21.01 5.22 -7.51
C PRO A 448 -21.05 4.73 -8.97
N THR A 449 -21.85 5.42 -9.79
CA THR A 449 -22.14 5.03 -11.17
C THR A 449 -21.89 6.21 -12.10
N ASN A 450 -21.29 5.96 -13.26
CA ASN A 450 -21.02 6.95 -14.30
C ASN A 450 -21.22 6.29 -15.68
N ASP A 451 -21.99 6.92 -16.57
CA ASP A 451 -22.21 6.46 -17.95
C ASP A 451 -22.54 4.97 -18.12
N GLY A 452 -23.43 4.43 -17.27
CA GLY A 452 -23.82 3.02 -17.30
C GLY A 452 -22.80 2.05 -16.70
N ILE A 453 -21.71 2.55 -16.12
CA ILE A 453 -20.67 1.77 -15.44
C ILE A 453 -20.78 2.01 -13.93
N GLN A 454 -20.88 0.95 -13.15
CA GLN A 454 -20.94 1.01 -11.68
C GLN A 454 -19.67 0.47 -11.04
N PHE A 455 -19.07 1.24 -10.13
CA PHE A 455 -17.93 0.83 -9.32
C PHE A 455 -18.45 0.31 -7.99
N THR A 456 -18.46 -1.00 -7.82
CA THR A 456 -19.14 -1.61 -6.68
C THR A 456 -18.37 -1.52 -5.38
N GLN A 457 -19.14 -1.58 -4.29
CA GLN A 457 -18.68 -1.77 -2.93
C GLN A 457 -18.12 -3.20 -2.74
N ALA A 458 -16.97 -3.46 -3.37
CA ALA A 458 -16.10 -4.59 -3.16
C ALA A 458 -14.69 -4.08 -2.81
N CYS A 459 -14.00 -4.72 -1.86
CA CYS A 459 -12.63 -4.31 -1.49
C CYS A 459 -11.75 -4.17 -2.74
N MET A 460 -11.14 -2.99 -2.90
CA MET A 460 -10.36 -2.63 -4.09
C MET A 460 -8.87 -2.99 -4.00
N HIS A 461 -8.44 -3.58 -2.87
CA HIS A 461 -7.04 -3.93 -2.59
C HIS A 461 -6.09 -2.75 -2.89
N CYS A 462 -6.48 -1.58 -2.38
CA CYS A 462 -5.92 -0.28 -2.76
C CYS A 462 -4.39 -0.22 -2.70
N ALA A 463 -3.78 0.66 -3.50
CA ALA A 463 -2.35 0.98 -3.44
C ALA A 463 -1.95 1.50 -2.06
N ASP A 464 -2.76 2.41 -1.52
CA ASP A 464 -2.65 2.91 -0.14
C ASP A 464 -3.88 2.52 0.71
N PRO A 465 -3.85 1.36 1.37
CA PRO A 465 -4.98 0.83 2.11
C PRO A 465 -5.07 1.48 3.51
N VAL A 466 -5.87 2.54 3.63
CA VAL A 466 -6.15 3.22 4.92
C VAL A 466 -6.67 2.29 6.00
N CYS A 467 -7.35 1.21 5.63
CA CYS A 467 -7.80 0.18 6.56
C CYS A 467 -6.66 -0.59 7.22
N MET A 468 -5.55 -0.79 6.50
CA MET A 468 -4.32 -1.40 7.01
C MET A 468 -3.60 -0.43 7.95
N ILE A 469 -3.51 0.84 7.55
CA ILE A 469 -2.86 1.92 8.33
C ILE A 469 -3.57 2.12 9.68
N GLY A 470 -4.90 2.10 9.68
CA GLY A 470 -5.71 2.29 10.88
C GLY A 470 -5.77 1.07 11.80
N CYS A 471 -5.33 -0.11 11.35
CA CYS A 471 -5.44 -1.34 12.14
C CYS A 471 -4.40 -1.34 13.29
N PRO A 472 -4.83 -1.30 14.56
CA PRO A 472 -3.89 -1.21 15.69
C PRO A 472 -3.16 -2.51 15.98
N THR A 473 -3.69 -3.65 15.53
CA THR A 473 -3.16 -4.99 15.87
C THR A 473 -2.32 -5.62 14.76
N GLY A 474 -2.32 -5.03 13.56
CA GLY A 474 -1.76 -5.68 12.37
C GLY A 474 -2.61 -6.83 11.81
N ALA A 475 -3.87 -6.97 12.27
CA ALA A 475 -4.80 -7.94 11.70
C ALA A 475 -5.07 -7.70 10.22
N ILE A 476 -4.89 -6.48 9.72
CA ILE A 476 -4.92 -6.21 8.29
C ILE A 476 -3.47 -6.07 7.83
N SER A 477 -3.08 -6.89 6.85
CA SER A 477 -1.74 -6.86 6.27
C SER A 477 -1.79 -7.02 4.76
N ARG A 478 -0.78 -6.53 4.07
CA ARG A 478 -0.57 -6.84 2.66
C ARG A 478 0.31 -8.08 2.53
N HIS A 479 -0.14 -9.06 1.78
CA HIS A 479 0.66 -10.22 1.41
C HIS A 479 1.90 -9.75 0.64
N SER A 480 3.07 -10.25 1.05
CA SER A 480 4.38 -9.85 0.52
C SER A 480 4.46 -10.04 -1.00
N GLU A 481 4.09 -11.22 -1.49
CA GLU A 481 4.22 -11.56 -2.91
C GLU A 481 3.05 -11.07 -3.77
N THR A 482 1.80 -11.41 -3.39
CA THR A 482 0.62 -11.10 -4.23
C THR A 482 0.13 -9.66 -4.09
N GLY A 483 0.70 -8.86 -3.17
CA GLY A 483 0.24 -7.50 -2.89
C GLY A 483 -1.19 -7.41 -2.33
N THR A 484 -1.81 -8.54 -1.99
CA THR A 484 -3.20 -8.56 -1.57
C THR A 484 -3.34 -8.17 -0.11
N VAL A 485 -4.16 -7.16 0.14
CA VAL A 485 -4.56 -6.81 1.51
C VAL A 485 -5.52 -7.89 2.02
N SER A 486 -5.29 -8.50 3.18
CA SER A 486 -6.15 -9.52 3.80
C SER A 486 -6.41 -9.19 5.28
N VAL A 487 -7.41 -9.83 5.88
CA VAL A 487 -7.71 -9.73 7.31
C VAL A 487 -7.40 -11.07 7.96
N HIS A 488 -6.57 -11.05 8.98
CA HIS A 488 -6.25 -12.17 9.86
C HIS A 488 -7.25 -12.16 11.02
N GLU A 489 -8.27 -13.02 10.93
CA GLU A 489 -9.43 -13.04 11.83
C GLU A 489 -9.04 -13.32 13.30
N ASN A 490 -8.00 -14.13 13.50
CA ASN A 490 -7.42 -14.49 14.80
C ASN A 490 -6.79 -13.28 15.53
N ILE A 491 -6.19 -12.35 14.79
CA ILE A 491 -5.56 -11.12 15.33
C ILE A 491 -6.60 -9.97 15.40
N CYS A 492 -7.70 -10.08 14.66
CA CYS A 492 -8.71 -9.02 14.59
C CYS A 492 -9.46 -8.89 15.93
N ILE A 493 -9.36 -7.73 16.58
CA ILE A 493 -10.03 -7.46 17.86
C ILE A 493 -11.44 -6.86 17.71
N GLY A 494 -11.92 -6.73 16.48
CA GLY A 494 -13.26 -6.18 16.23
C GLY A 494 -13.41 -4.70 16.56
N CYS A 495 -12.33 -3.90 16.56
CA CYS A 495 -12.39 -2.47 16.93
C CYS A 495 -13.17 -1.59 15.93
N GLY A 496 -13.39 -2.06 14.71
CA GLY A 496 -14.14 -1.33 13.69
C GLY A 496 -13.40 -0.16 13.04
N THR A 497 -12.18 0.19 13.48
CA THR A 497 -11.39 1.30 12.90
C THR A 497 -11.20 1.13 11.39
N CYS A 498 -10.94 -0.08 10.91
CA CYS A 498 -10.77 -0.35 9.49
C CYS A 498 -12.05 -0.09 8.66
N ALA A 499 -13.22 -0.49 9.16
CA ALA A 499 -14.52 -0.20 8.55
C ALA A 499 -14.81 1.31 8.59
N ALA A 500 -14.55 1.94 9.73
CA ALA A 500 -14.66 3.37 9.92
C ALA A 500 -13.63 4.17 9.09
N SER A 501 -12.53 3.58 8.62
CA SER A 501 -11.56 4.28 7.77
C SER A 501 -11.75 4.03 6.28
N CYS A 502 -12.44 2.96 5.88
CA CYS A 502 -12.65 2.66 4.47
C CYS A 502 -13.55 3.74 3.82
N PRO A 503 -13.08 4.48 2.80
CA PRO A 503 -13.89 5.51 2.15
C PRO A 503 -14.95 4.93 1.21
N TYR A 504 -14.79 3.66 0.82
CA TYR A 504 -15.64 2.94 -0.12
C TYR A 504 -16.61 1.96 0.57
N GLU A 505 -16.63 1.92 1.90
CA GLU A 505 -17.52 1.05 2.70
C GLU A 505 -17.33 -0.46 2.43
N ASN A 506 -16.15 -0.83 1.93
CA ASN A 506 -15.82 -2.20 1.51
C ASN A 506 -15.48 -3.18 2.65
N ILE A 507 -15.50 -2.70 3.90
CA ILE A 507 -15.21 -3.51 5.08
C ILE A 507 -16.45 -3.53 5.95
N GLN A 508 -16.97 -4.73 6.19
CA GLN A 508 -18.18 -4.94 6.96
C GLN A 508 -17.84 -5.58 8.29
N MET A 509 -18.37 -5.01 9.37
CA MET A 509 -18.32 -5.65 10.69
C MET A 509 -19.43 -6.69 10.76
N ARG A 510 -19.07 -7.95 11.00
CA ARG A 510 -20.02 -9.07 11.12
C ARG A 510 -20.00 -9.64 12.52
N THR A 511 -21.19 -9.99 13.02
CA THR A 511 -21.34 -10.67 14.30
C THR A 511 -20.90 -12.11 14.18
N MET A 512 -20.05 -12.55 15.10
CA MET A 512 -19.57 -13.92 15.11
C MET A 512 -20.60 -14.84 15.74
N ARG A 513 -20.74 -16.04 15.19
CA ARG A 513 -21.62 -17.09 15.71
C ARG A 513 -20.86 -18.38 15.96
N ASP A 514 -21.32 -19.17 16.93
CA ASP A 514 -20.80 -20.51 17.14
C ASP A 514 -21.37 -21.50 16.09
N PRO A 515 -20.91 -22.77 16.03
CA PRO A 515 -21.46 -23.77 15.12
C PRO A 515 -22.95 -24.08 15.30
N LYS A 516 -23.56 -23.67 16.40
CA LYS A 516 -25.00 -23.80 16.68
C LYS A 516 -25.77 -22.53 16.34
N GLY A 517 -25.12 -21.52 15.76
CA GLY A 517 -25.72 -20.24 15.38
C GLY A 517 -25.88 -19.23 16.52
N ARG A 518 -25.37 -19.53 17.72
CA ARG A 518 -25.44 -18.65 18.90
C ARG A 518 -24.44 -17.51 18.76
N MET A 519 -24.87 -16.29 19.11
CA MET A 519 -24.01 -15.11 19.02
C MET A 519 -23.02 -15.06 20.19
N TYR A 520 -21.80 -14.62 19.88
CA TYR A 520 -20.80 -14.30 20.89
C TYR A 520 -21.00 -12.89 21.45
N PHE A 521 -20.89 -12.74 22.77
CA PHE A 521 -21.03 -11.47 23.49
C PHE A 521 -19.80 -11.21 24.37
N ASP A 522 -19.40 -9.95 24.47
CA ASP A 522 -18.37 -9.49 25.39
C ASP A 522 -18.88 -9.53 26.83
N GLU A 523 -18.23 -10.31 27.68
CA GLU A 523 -18.53 -10.40 29.12
C GLU A 523 -18.55 -9.03 29.81
N SER A 524 -17.66 -8.12 29.39
CA SER A 524 -17.49 -6.83 30.05
C SER A 524 -18.49 -5.76 29.58
N ALA A 525 -18.76 -5.72 28.27
CA ALA A 525 -19.59 -4.68 27.66
C ALA A 525 -21.03 -5.13 27.39
N GLY A 526 -21.33 -6.43 27.43
CA GLY A 526 -22.63 -6.98 27.02
C GLY A 526 -22.95 -6.77 25.53
N LEU A 527 -21.93 -6.50 24.69
CA LEU A 527 -22.09 -6.23 23.27
C LEU A 527 -21.69 -7.43 22.41
N PRO A 528 -22.30 -7.62 21.21
CA PRO A 528 -21.90 -8.69 20.31
C PRO A 528 -20.44 -8.57 19.88
N ILE A 529 -19.74 -9.71 19.81
CA ILE A 529 -18.39 -9.77 19.28
C ILE A 529 -18.46 -9.69 17.76
N MET A 530 -17.91 -8.61 17.23
CA MET A 530 -17.86 -8.32 15.80
C MET A 530 -16.45 -8.53 15.26
N LYS A 531 -16.30 -9.06 14.03
CA LYS A 531 -15.02 -9.10 13.31
C LYS A 531 -15.15 -8.41 11.97
N ALA A 532 -14.04 -7.89 11.46
CA ALA A 532 -13.99 -7.22 10.17
C ALA A 532 -13.94 -8.27 9.05
N THR A 533 -14.79 -8.10 8.05
CA THR A 533 -14.84 -8.94 6.84
C THR A 533 -14.68 -8.06 5.61
N LYS A 534 -14.00 -8.58 4.59
CA LYS A 534 -13.79 -7.91 3.30
C LYS A 534 -13.45 -8.94 2.23
N CYS A 535 -13.58 -8.57 0.96
CA CYS A 535 -13.16 -9.44 -0.13
C CYS A 535 -11.66 -9.82 -0.03
N ASP A 536 -11.35 -11.08 -0.32
CA ASP A 536 -10.02 -11.70 -0.31
C ASP A 536 -9.63 -12.23 -1.71
N LEU A 537 -10.32 -11.73 -2.75
CA LEU A 537 -10.19 -12.17 -4.15
C LEU A 537 -10.41 -13.68 -4.37
N CYS A 538 -11.03 -14.37 -3.42
CA CYS A 538 -11.17 -15.83 -3.44
C CYS A 538 -9.82 -16.53 -3.68
N GLN A 539 -8.71 -16.03 -3.13
CA GLN A 539 -7.35 -16.54 -3.44
C GLN A 539 -7.11 -18.01 -3.13
N SER A 540 -7.88 -18.56 -2.19
CA SER A 540 -7.81 -19.99 -1.90
C SER A 540 -8.51 -20.86 -2.95
N GLN A 541 -9.32 -20.27 -3.83
CA GLN A 541 -10.06 -20.97 -4.88
C GLN A 541 -9.22 -21.08 -6.16
N PRO A 542 -9.14 -22.28 -6.77
CA PRO A 542 -8.37 -22.46 -8.01
C PRO A 542 -8.97 -21.67 -9.19
N SER A 543 -10.27 -21.41 -9.17
CA SER A 543 -10.96 -20.62 -10.20
C SER A 543 -10.75 -19.11 -10.07
N GLY A 544 -10.17 -18.62 -8.98
CA GLY A 544 -10.15 -17.18 -8.66
C GLY A 544 -11.52 -16.64 -8.21
N PRO A 545 -11.80 -15.33 -8.41
CA PRO A 545 -12.98 -14.66 -7.86
C PRO A 545 -14.32 -15.27 -8.31
N ALA A 546 -15.01 -15.94 -7.38
CA ALA A 546 -16.28 -16.60 -7.65
C ALA A 546 -17.37 -15.64 -8.16
N CYS A 547 -17.41 -14.40 -7.64
CA CYS A 547 -18.40 -13.41 -8.05
C CYS A 547 -18.26 -12.96 -9.51
N GLN A 548 -17.02 -12.85 -10.01
CA GLN A 548 -16.75 -12.46 -11.39
C GLN A 548 -17.11 -13.62 -12.34
N ASN A 549 -16.63 -14.82 -12.03
CA ASN A 549 -16.86 -16.02 -12.85
C ASN A 549 -18.33 -16.47 -12.90
N ALA A 550 -19.14 -16.07 -11.92
CA ALA A 550 -20.56 -16.42 -11.86
C ALA A 550 -21.45 -15.54 -12.73
N CYS A 551 -20.94 -14.50 -13.40
CA CYS A 551 -21.78 -13.66 -14.24
C CYS A 551 -22.10 -14.34 -15.59
N PRO A 552 -23.37 -14.68 -15.89
CA PRO A 552 -23.72 -15.30 -17.17
C PRO A 552 -23.65 -14.33 -18.36
N HIS A 553 -23.50 -13.03 -18.11
CA HIS A 553 -23.46 -11.97 -19.13
C HIS A 553 -22.08 -11.29 -19.22
N ASP A 554 -21.07 -11.85 -18.53
CA ASP A 554 -19.72 -11.27 -18.45
C ASP A 554 -19.72 -9.80 -17.97
N ALA A 555 -20.77 -9.35 -17.29
CA ALA A 555 -20.99 -7.93 -17.00
C ALA A 555 -20.10 -7.36 -15.88
N LEU A 556 -19.24 -8.17 -15.25
CA LEU A 556 -18.43 -7.79 -14.10
C LEU A 556 -16.95 -8.07 -14.34
N VAL A 557 -16.09 -7.17 -13.91
CA VAL A 557 -14.63 -7.31 -14.04
C VAL A 557 -13.88 -6.63 -12.89
N ARG A 558 -12.69 -7.13 -12.56
CA ARG A 558 -11.72 -6.46 -11.68
C ARG A 558 -10.72 -5.67 -12.52
N ILE A 559 -10.58 -4.38 -12.24
CA ILE A 559 -9.71 -3.45 -12.98
C ILE A 559 -8.72 -2.78 -12.03
N ASP A 560 -7.48 -2.58 -12.48
CA ASP A 560 -6.51 -1.70 -11.82
C ASP A 560 -6.76 -0.24 -12.26
N LEU A 561 -7.35 0.58 -11.39
CA LEU A 561 -7.62 1.98 -11.69
C LEU A 561 -6.38 2.89 -11.53
N GLY A 562 -5.23 2.31 -11.21
CA GLY A 562 -3.92 2.94 -11.39
C GLY A 562 -3.44 2.93 -12.84
N ASN A 563 -3.97 2.03 -13.69
CA ASN A 563 -3.77 2.03 -15.14
C ASN A 563 -5.12 2.11 -15.86
N LEU A 564 -5.45 3.28 -16.40
CA LEU A 564 -6.75 3.51 -17.03
C LEU A 564 -6.91 2.85 -18.41
N GLU A 565 -5.84 2.31 -18.99
CA GLU A 565 -5.89 1.55 -20.25
C GLU A 565 -6.81 0.33 -20.13
N ASP A 566 -6.68 -0.44 -19.03
CA ASP A 566 -7.51 -1.62 -18.76
C ASP A 566 -9.01 -1.28 -18.76
N LEU A 567 -9.36 -0.11 -18.20
CA LEU A 567 -10.73 0.38 -18.17
C LEU A 567 -11.20 0.82 -19.57
N SER A 568 -10.36 1.55 -20.31
CA SER A 568 -10.70 1.99 -21.67
C SER A 568 -10.92 0.81 -22.61
N ASP A 569 -10.00 -0.16 -22.58
CA ASP A 569 -10.08 -1.39 -23.35
C ASP A 569 -11.35 -2.18 -23.05
N TRP A 570 -11.72 -2.28 -21.77
CA TRP A 570 -12.92 -3.00 -21.39
C TRP A 570 -14.21 -2.27 -21.80
N ILE A 571 -14.25 -0.94 -21.67
CA ILE A 571 -15.38 -0.11 -22.11
C ILE A 571 -15.54 -0.16 -23.64
N SER A 572 -14.44 -0.09 -24.39
CA SER A 572 -14.46 -0.02 -25.85
C SER A 572 -14.94 -1.32 -26.51
N ARG A 573 -14.61 -2.50 -25.95
CA ARG A 573 -15.07 -3.81 -26.46
C ARG A 573 -16.58 -4.02 -26.39
N ARG A 574 -17.31 -3.17 -25.66
CA ARG A 574 -18.74 -3.34 -25.35
C ARG A 574 -19.62 -2.24 -25.95
N ARG A 575 -19.02 -1.27 -26.63
CA ARG A 575 -19.72 -0.21 -27.36
C ARG A 575 -20.04 -0.59 -28.79
#